data_AF-A0A844B2I8-F1
#
_entry.id   AF-A0A844B2I8-F1
#
_cell.length_a   1.000
_cell.length_b   1.000
_cell.length_c   1.000
_cell.angle_alpha   90.00
_cell.angle_beta   90.00
_cell.angle_gamma   90.00
#
_symmetry.space_group_name_H-M   'P 1'
#
loop_
_entity.id
_entity.type
_entity.pdbx_description
1 polymer ?
#
loop_
_entity_poly.entity_id
_entity_poly.type
_entity_poly.pdbx_seq_one_letter_code
_entity_poly.pdbx_strand_id
1 'polypeptide(L)'
;MLTMKAHLARSMVLAVATVVFFAVPAAHAQSRNLAPGFVNRPVASKIVVVPPDMELFSISAGGVQEPKADWTQAAQTHFKSGLAAQSKMLGQTAADLTERDMDEFAQINALHGAVAESVFLHHMLGNALKLPTKNDQLDWSMGDAVKPLRDKTGADYAVFFWVRDSYASSERKAAMVALALLGVGITGGTQIAYASLVDLRNGRVVWFNVLRRASGDLREAAPALETVDALLKGFPALQ
;
A
#
# COMPACT_ATOMS: atom_id res chain seq x y z
N MET A 1 92.73 18.30 -15.86
CA MET A 1 93.16 18.10 -14.46
C MET A 1 92.07 17.26 -13.79
N LEU A 2 92.45 16.09 -13.25
CA LEU A 2 91.61 15.08 -12.56
C LEU A 2 90.50 15.72 -11.70
N THR A 3 89.26 15.21 -11.70
CA THR A 3 88.89 14.07 -10.84
C THR A 3 87.63 13.29 -11.30
N MET A 4 87.66 12.01 -10.93
CA MET A 4 86.74 10.90 -11.21
C MET A 4 85.48 10.87 -10.32
N LYS A 5 84.39 10.35 -10.92
CA LYS A 5 83.41 9.34 -10.44
C LYS A 5 82.66 9.55 -9.11
N ALA A 6 81.32 9.44 -9.14
CA ALA A 6 80.62 8.18 -8.85
C ALA A 6 79.08 8.31 -8.98
N HIS A 7 78.47 7.27 -9.53
CA HIS A 7 77.04 7.08 -9.76
C HIS A 7 76.25 6.82 -8.47
N LEU A 8 74.94 7.11 -8.49
CA LEU A 8 73.93 6.19 -7.96
C LEU A 8 72.60 6.39 -8.69
N ALA A 9 72.22 5.42 -9.54
CA ALA A 9 70.93 5.33 -10.19
C ALA A 9 69.88 4.83 -9.19
N ARG A 10 68.75 5.52 -9.06
CA ARG A 10 67.56 5.03 -8.35
C ARG A 10 66.53 4.55 -9.38
N SER A 11 66.42 3.24 -9.52
CA SER A 11 65.36 2.58 -10.29
C SER A 11 64.04 2.72 -9.53
N MET A 12 63.06 3.39 -10.13
CA MET A 12 61.71 3.51 -9.60
C MET A 12 60.84 2.45 -10.29
N VAL A 13 60.53 1.36 -9.58
CA VAL A 13 59.58 0.34 -10.05
C VAL A 13 58.17 0.83 -9.73
N LEU A 14 57.40 1.17 -10.76
CA LEU A 14 55.99 1.54 -10.64
C LEU A 14 55.14 0.26 -10.69
N ALA A 15 54.60 -0.16 -9.55
CA ALA A 15 53.67 -1.28 -9.45
C ALA A 15 52.29 -0.85 -10.01
N VAL A 16 51.86 -1.48 -11.11
CA VAL A 16 50.52 -1.32 -11.66
C VAL A 16 49.57 -2.21 -10.85
N ALA A 17 48.73 -1.59 -10.01
CA ALA A 17 47.68 -2.29 -9.28
C ALA A 17 46.44 -2.47 -10.19
N THR A 18 46.20 -3.69 -10.63
CA THR A 18 45.01 -4.06 -11.42
C THR A 18 43.79 -4.08 -10.50
N VAL A 19 42.92 -3.08 -10.61
CA VAL A 19 41.61 -3.05 -9.92
C VAL A 19 40.68 -4.03 -10.63
N VAL A 20 40.46 -5.20 -10.03
CA VAL A 20 39.42 -6.14 -10.46
C VAL A 20 38.07 -5.60 -10.00
N PHE A 21 37.30 -5.03 -10.93
CA PHE A 21 35.88 -4.72 -10.70
C PHE A 21 35.10 -6.04 -10.60
N PHE A 22 34.88 -6.52 -9.37
CA PHE A 22 33.84 -7.52 -9.13
C PHE A 22 32.48 -6.85 -9.34
N ALA A 23 31.83 -7.14 -10.48
CA ALA A 23 30.43 -6.85 -10.66
C ALA A 23 29.64 -7.70 -9.68
N VAL A 24 29.28 -7.12 -8.52
CA VAL A 24 28.29 -7.72 -7.63
C VAL A 24 26.98 -7.73 -8.41
N PRO A 25 26.36 -8.89 -8.69
CA PRO A 25 25.04 -8.89 -9.31
C PRO A 25 24.11 -8.11 -8.38
N ALA A 26 23.46 -7.09 -8.91
CA ALA A 26 22.40 -6.38 -8.20
C ALA A 26 21.30 -7.41 -7.91
N ALA A 27 21.31 -7.96 -6.70
CA ALA A 27 20.18 -8.69 -6.16
C ALA A 27 18.99 -7.73 -6.31
N HIS A 28 18.08 -8.05 -7.22
CA HIS A 28 16.83 -7.32 -7.33
C HIS A 28 16.13 -7.50 -5.99
N ALA A 29 16.21 -6.50 -5.13
CA ALA A 29 15.50 -6.51 -3.87
C ALA A 29 14.02 -6.66 -4.22
N GLN A 30 13.47 -7.82 -3.88
CA GLN A 30 12.06 -8.10 -4.09
C GLN A 30 11.27 -6.98 -3.39
N SER A 31 10.32 -6.38 -4.11
CA SER A 31 9.50 -5.30 -3.56
C SER A 31 8.90 -5.74 -2.23
N ARG A 32 9.04 -4.91 -1.19
CA ARG A 32 8.46 -5.17 0.13
C ARG A 32 6.92 -5.25 0.08
N ASN A 33 6.31 -4.81 -1.02
CA ASN A 33 4.88 -4.89 -1.30
C ASN A 33 4.46 -6.24 -1.89
N LEU A 34 5.37 -7.17 -2.19
CA LEU A 34 5.08 -8.48 -2.78
C LEU A 34 5.40 -9.60 -1.80
N ALA A 35 4.57 -10.63 -1.79
CA ALA A 35 4.84 -11.85 -1.02
C ALA A 35 6.00 -12.66 -1.63
N PRO A 36 6.82 -13.34 -0.82
CA PRO A 36 7.91 -14.19 -1.30
C PRO A 36 7.47 -15.13 -2.43
N GLY A 37 8.22 -15.12 -3.54
CA GLY A 37 7.96 -15.96 -4.71
C GLY A 37 6.76 -15.54 -5.58
N PHE A 38 6.10 -14.41 -5.29
CA PHE A 38 5.07 -13.83 -6.15
C PHE A 38 5.63 -12.62 -6.91
N VAL A 39 5.46 -12.60 -8.24
CA VAL A 39 5.99 -11.55 -9.12
C VAL A 39 4.86 -10.94 -9.96
N ASN A 40 4.18 -11.78 -10.75
CA ASN A 40 3.10 -11.39 -11.65
C ASN A 40 1.89 -12.30 -11.46
N ARG A 41 0.73 -11.87 -11.97
CA ARG A 41 -0.45 -12.71 -12.11
C ARG A 41 -0.44 -13.46 -13.46
N PRO A 42 -0.95 -14.70 -13.52
CA PRO A 42 -1.20 -15.36 -14.81
C PRO A 42 -2.15 -14.53 -15.70
N VAL A 43 -1.94 -14.50 -17.02
CA VAL A 43 -2.82 -13.78 -17.99
C VAL A 43 -4.29 -14.17 -17.86
N ALA A 44 -4.55 -15.45 -17.60
CA ALA A 44 -5.89 -15.99 -17.47
C ALA A 44 -6.52 -15.79 -16.09
N SER A 45 -5.81 -15.17 -15.13
CA SER A 45 -6.31 -15.03 -13.77
C SER A 45 -7.51 -14.09 -13.70
N LYS A 46 -8.53 -14.48 -12.95
CA LYS A 46 -9.72 -13.66 -12.69
C LYS A 46 -9.61 -12.96 -11.35
N ILE A 47 -10.03 -11.71 -11.30
CA ILE A 47 -10.08 -10.89 -10.09
C ILE A 47 -11.51 -10.57 -9.72
N VAL A 48 -11.90 -10.78 -8.48
CA VAL A 48 -13.08 -10.10 -7.91
C VAL A 48 -12.64 -8.85 -7.16
N VAL A 49 -13.32 -7.73 -7.40
CA VAL A 49 -13.12 -6.50 -6.62
C VAL A 49 -14.13 -6.52 -5.48
N VAL A 50 -13.63 -6.60 -4.25
CA VAL A 50 -14.49 -6.54 -3.06
C VAL A 50 -14.80 -5.07 -2.77
N PRO A 51 -16.06 -4.71 -2.48
CA PRO A 51 -16.41 -3.36 -2.08
C PRO A 51 -15.53 -2.86 -0.92
N PRO A 52 -15.04 -1.61 -0.99
CA PRO A 52 -14.11 -1.09 0.00
C PRO A 52 -14.79 -1.02 1.38
N ASP A 53 -14.09 -1.49 2.42
CA ASP A 53 -14.41 -1.10 3.80
C ASP A 53 -13.99 0.36 3.97
N MET A 54 -14.96 1.28 3.95
CA MET A 54 -14.71 2.71 3.88
C MET A 54 -15.57 3.47 4.88
N GLU A 55 -14.95 4.34 5.67
CA GLU A 55 -15.64 5.29 6.53
C GLU A 55 -14.94 6.65 6.51
N LEU A 56 -15.74 7.72 6.41
CA LEU A 56 -15.28 9.10 6.48
C LEU A 56 -15.75 9.77 7.77
N PHE A 57 -14.91 10.66 8.31
CA PHE A 57 -15.13 11.31 9.61
C PHE A 57 -15.02 12.82 9.54
N SER A 58 -15.83 13.50 10.34
CA SER A 58 -15.60 14.89 10.74
C SER A 58 -14.79 14.92 12.03
N ILE A 59 -13.79 15.78 12.12
CA ILE A 59 -13.01 15.99 13.34
C ILE A 59 -13.53 17.25 14.05
N SER A 60 -14.05 17.10 15.26
CA SER A 60 -14.52 18.22 16.09
C SER A 60 -13.34 19.04 16.64
N ALA A 61 -13.60 20.22 17.21
CA ALA A 61 -12.56 21.05 17.85
C ALA A 61 -11.74 20.26 18.89
N GLY A 62 -12.41 19.43 19.69
CA GLY A 62 -11.78 18.56 20.69
C GLY A 62 -11.02 17.36 20.13
N GLY A 63 -11.06 17.12 18.82
CA GLY A 63 -10.37 16.01 18.17
C GLY A 63 -11.14 14.69 18.13
N VAL A 64 -12.43 14.72 18.48
CA VAL A 64 -13.31 13.56 18.33
C VAL A 64 -13.61 13.35 16.84
N GLN A 65 -13.48 12.11 16.38
CA GLN A 65 -13.86 11.71 15.04
C GLN A 65 -15.32 11.24 15.04
N GLU A 66 -16.16 11.90 14.26
CA GLU A 66 -17.59 11.61 14.13
C GLU A 66 -17.86 11.04 12.73
N PRO A 67 -18.36 9.79 12.61
CA PRO A 67 -18.67 9.19 11.32
C PRO A 67 -19.70 10.02 10.52
N LYS A 68 -19.49 10.14 9.20
CA LYS A 68 -20.32 10.91 8.29
C LYS A 68 -20.83 10.02 7.15
N ALA A 69 -22.03 9.46 7.31
CA ALA A 69 -22.61 8.50 6.36
C ALA A 69 -22.78 9.09 4.95
N ASP A 70 -23.21 10.35 4.85
CA ASP A 70 -23.34 11.10 3.59
C ASP A 70 -21.99 11.23 2.87
N TRP A 71 -20.92 11.51 3.62
CA TRP A 71 -19.56 11.60 3.07
C TRP A 71 -19.05 10.23 2.64
N THR A 72 -19.25 9.20 3.47
CA THR A 72 -18.89 7.82 3.14
C THR A 72 -19.56 7.35 1.84
N GLN A 73 -20.85 7.65 1.65
CA GLN A 73 -21.58 7.27 0.44
C GLN A 73 -21.05 8.00 -0.82
N ALA A 74 -20.77 9.30 -0.72
CA ALA A 74 -20.15 10.06 -1.80
C ALA A 74 -18.77 9.49 -2.17
N ALA A 75 -17.96 9.20 -1.15
CA ALA A 75 -16.64 8.61 -1.32
C ALA A 75 -16.68 7.24 -1.98
N GLN A 76 -17.57 6.35 -1.56
CA GLN A 76 -17.75 5.03 -2.19
C GLN A 76 -18.14 5.15 -3.67
N THR A 77 -19.00 6.12 -4.01
CA THR A 77 -19.41 6.38 -5.39
C THR A 77 -18.25 6.83 -6.27
N HIS A 78 -17.46 7.80 -5.80
CA HIS A 78 -16.30 8.29 -6.54
C HIS A 78 -15.18 7.25 -6.61
N PHE A 79 -14.94 6.50 -5.53
CA PHE A 79 -13.96 5.43 -5.49
C PHE A 79 -14.31 4.31 -6.48
N LYS A 80 -15.58 3.88 -6.53
CA LYS A 80 -16.06 2.91 -7.54
C LYS A 80 -15.81 3.41 -8.96
N SER A 81 -16.05 4.70 -9.22
CA SER A 81 -15.79 5.31 -10.52
C SER A 81 -14.29 5.30 -10.87
N GLY A 82 -13.42 5.59 -9.89
CA GLY A 82 -11.97 5.49 -10.04
C GLY A 82 -11.50 4.06 -10.34
N LEU A 83 -12.07 3.06 -9.66
CA LEU A 83 -11.77 1.65 -9.94
C LEU A 83 -12.19 1.23 -11.35
N ALA A 84 -13.34 1.70 -11.82
CA ALA A 84 -13.80 1.44 -13.19
C ALA A 84 -12.82 2.02 -14.24
N ALA A 85 -12.24 3.20 -13.97
CA ALA A 85 -11.20 3.79 -14.81
C ALA A 85 -9.91 2.94 -14.86
N GLN A 86 -9.64 2.15 -13.81
CA GLN A 86 -8.50 1.24 -13.70
C GLN A 86 -8.79 -0.21 -14.13
N SER A 87 -9.94 -0.48 -14.75
CA SER A 87 -10.36 -1.82 -15.21
C SER A 87 -9.30 -2.56 -16.04
N LYS A 88 -8.59 -1.86 -16.94
CA LYS A 88 -7.51 -2.46 -17.74
C LYS A 88 -6.37 -3.04 -16.90
N MET A 89 -6.00 -2.36 -15.81
CA MET A 89 -4.93 -2.81 -14.91
C MET A 89 -5.37 -4.00 -14.05
N LEU A 90 -6.66 -4.05 -13.69
CA LEU A 90 -7.26 -5.18 -12.97
C LEU A 90 -7.35 -6.43 -13.85
N GLY A 91 -7.53 -6.26 -15.17
CA GLY A 91 -7.57 -7.36 -16.12
C GLY A 91 -8.95 -8.03 -16.17
N GLN A 92 -9.00 -9.36 -16.23
CA GLN A 92 -10.27 -10.08 -16.25
C GLN A 92 -10.95 -9.99 -14.89
N THR A 93 -12.08 -9.27 -14.82
CA THR A 93 -12.90 -9.20 -13.62
C THR A 93 -13.93 -10.33 -13.60
N ALA A 94 -14.06 -10.99 -12.46
CA ALA A 94 -15.19 -11.88 -12.19
C ALA A 94 -16.50 -11.08 -12.11
N ALA A 95 -17.63 -11.77 -11.98
CA ALA A 95 -18.92 -11.12 -11.82
C ALA A 95 -18.92 -10.17 -10.61
N ASP A 96 -19.58 -9.03 -10.77
CA ASP A 96 -19.74 -8.06 -9.69
C ASP A 96 -20.51 -8.69 -8.53
N LEU A 97 -20.08 -8.36 -7.30
CA LEU A 97 -20.80 -8.72 -6.09
C LEU A 97 -22.06 -7.86 -5.95
N THR A 98 -23.19 -8.50 -5.67
CA THR A 98 -24.46 -7.82 -5.38
C THR A 98 -24.49 -7.32 -3.94
N GLU A 99 -25.43 -6.44 -3.58
CA GLU A 99 -25.63 -6.01 -2.19
C GLU A 99 -25.85 -7.19 -1.24
N ARG A 100 -26.59 -8.22 -1.68
CA ARG A 100 -26.77 -9.45 -0.89
C ARG A 100 -25.46 -10.18 -0.65
N ASP A 101 -24.59 -10.24 -1.66
CA ASP A 101 -23.27 -10.84 -1.50
C ASP A 101 -22.40 -10.02 -0.54
N MET A 102 -22.59 -8.70 -0.47
CA MET A 102 -21.87 -7.84 0.47
C MET A 102 -22.23 -8.17 1.92
N ASP A 103 -23.52 -8.36 2.22
CA ASP A 103 -23.96 -8.76 3.56
C ASP A 103 -23.40 -10.13 3.94
N GLU A 104 -23.41 -11.09 3.00
CA GLU A 104 -22.86 -12.43 3.19
C GLU A 104 -21.34 -12.40 3.45
N PHE A 105 -20.61 -11.52 2.76
CA PHE A 105 -19.15 -11.42 2.86
C PHE A 105 -18.65 -10.32 3.81
N ALA A 106 -19.52 -9.69 4.59
CA ALA A 106 -19.15 -8.64 5.54
C ALA A 106 -18.07 -9.11 6.53
N GLN A 107 -18.15 -10.36 6.99
CA GLN A 107 -17.14 -10.95 7.88
C GLN A 107 -15.78 -11.14 7.20
N ILE A 108 -15.77 -11.47 5.89
CA ILE A 108 -14.53 -11.58 5.11
C ILE A 108 -13.89 -10.20 4.95
N ASN A 109 -14.70 -9.17 4.72
CA ASN A 109 -14.21 -7.79 4.61
C ASN A 109 -13.65 -7.28 5.95
N ALA A 110 -14.34 -7.56 7.06
CA ALA A 110 -13.84 -7.24 8.40
C ALA A 110 -12.53 -7.99 8.73
N LEU A 111 -12.41 -9.26 8.33
CA LEU A 111 -11.18 -10.03 8.44
C LEU A 111 -10.05 -9.40 7.62
N HIS A 112 -10.33 -8.92 6.41
CA HIS A 112 -9.36 -8.17 5.61
C HIS A 112 -8.88 -6.94 6.37
N GLY A 113 -9.77 -6.14 6.96
CA GLY A 113 -9.42 -4.97 7.77
C GLY A 113 -8.41 -5.31 8.87
N ALA A 114 -8.67 -6.35 9.66
CA ALA A 114 -7.78 -6.79 10.74
C ALA A 114 -6.40 -7.28 10.23
N VAL A 115 -6.38 -8.05 9.14
CA VAL A 115 -5.13 -8.53 8.53
C VAL A 115 -4.36 -7.36 7.91
N ALA A 116 -5.04 -6.45 7.21
CA ALA A 116 -4.44 -5.28 6.55
C ALA A 116 -3.82 -4.32 7.58
N GLU A 117 -4.49 -4.07 8.69
CA GLU A 117 -3.94 -3.29 9.79
C GLU A 117 -2.70 -3.96 10.40
N SER A 118 -2.74 -5.28 10.57
CA SER A 118 -1.57 -6.05 11.04
C SER A 118 -0.40 -5.95 10.07
N VAL A 119 -0.63 -6.09 8.76
CA VAL A 119 0.39 -5.87 7.73
C VAL A 119 0.93 -4.44 7.80
N PHE A 120 0.05 -3.45 7.94
CA PHE A 120 0.46 -2.06 8.05
C PHE A 120 1.41 -1.86 9.24
N LEU A 121 0.98 -2.22 10.45
CA LEU A 121 1.72 -2.02 11.69
C LEU A 121 3.03 -2.80 11.74
N HIS A 122 3.03 -4.06 11.31
CA HIS A 122 4.14 -4.97 11.56
C HIS A 122 5.07 -5.19 10.36
N HIS A 123 4.69 -4.73 9.16
CA HIS A 123 5.48 -4.92 7.94
C HIS A 123 5.73 -3.60 7.21
N MET A 124 4.72 -2.74 7.09
CA MET A 124 4.88 -1.47 6.38
C MET A 124 5.49 -0.37 7.25
N LEU A 125 5.17 -0.35 8.55
CA LEU A 125 5.52 0.72 9.50
C LEU A 125 6.85 0.46 10.22
N GLY A 126 7.96 0.74 9.53
CA GLY A 126 9.30 0.87 10.13
C GLY A 126 9.79 -0.33 10.97
N ASN A 127 10.86 -0.15 11.73
CA ASN A 127 11.56 -1.26 12.42
C ASN A 127 11.02 -1.57 13.83
N ALA A 128 10.29 -0.66 14.48
CA ALA A 128 9.96 -0.78 15.91
C ALA A 128 8.89 -1.83 16.23
N LEU A 129 8.00 -2.14 15.28
CA LEU A 129 6.87 -3.05 15.47
C LEU A 129 6.99 -4.34 14.65
N LYS A 130 8.15 -4.61 14.04
CA LYS A 130 8.33 -5.80 13.21
C LYS A 130 8.16 -7.08 14.02
N LEU A 131 7.46 -8.06 13.45
CA LEU A 131 7.38 -9.39 14.01
C LEU A 131 8.61 -10.20 13.58
N PRO A 132 9.51 -10.62 14.50
CA PRO A 132 10.75 -11.30 14.11
C PRO A 132 10.52 -12.58 13.32
N THR A 133 9.44 -13.30 13.62
CA THR A 133 9.06 -14.55 12.94
C THR A 133 8.65 -14.36 11.48
N LYS A 134 8.38 -13.12 11.04
CA LYS A 134 8.01 -12.79 9.65
C LYS A 134 9.21 -12.47 8.76
N ASN A 135 10.42 -12.33 9.31
CA ASN A 135 11.66 -12.07 8.56
C ASN A 135 11.56 -10.91 7.54
N ASP A 136 10.81 -9.85 7.89
CA ASP A 136 10.56 -8.68 7.04
C ASP A 136 9.92 -9.01 5.67
N GLN A 137 9.21 -10.14 5.58
CA GLN A 137 8.51 -10.58 4.39
C GLN A 137 7.02 -10.29 4.47
N LEU A 138 6.39 -10.01 3.32
CA LEU A 138 4.94 -10.00 3.20
C LEU A 138 4.41 -11.46 3.21
N ASP A 139 4.45 -12.08 4.38
CA ASP A 139 3.92 -13.42 4.64
C ASP A 139 2.68 -13.30 5.55
N TRP A 140 1.53 -13.00 4.94
CA TRP A 140 0.27 -12.80 5.65
C TRP A 140 -0.85 -13.54 4.93
N SER A 141 -1.86 -13.98 5.68
CA SER A 141 -2.96 -14.75 5.10
C SER A 141 -4.27 -14.50 5.85
N MET A 142 -5.36 -14.47 5.10
CA MET A 142 -6.74 -14.53 5.58
C MET A 142 -7.21 -15.98 5.78
N GLY A 143 -6.34 -16.95 5.47
CA GLY A 143 -6.62 -18.39 5.58
C GLY A 143 -7.77 -18.84 4.69
N ASP A 144 -8.45 -19.89 5.14
CA ASP A 144 -9.52 -20.53 4.40
C ASP A 144 -10.84 -19.73 4.35
N ALA A 145 -10.93 -18.63 5.11
CA ALA A 145 -12.12 -17.78 5.18
C ALA A 145 -12.50 -17.14 3.82
N VAL A 146 -11.57 -17.08 2.87
CA VAL A 146 -11.82 -16.52 1.52
C VAL A 146 -12.37 -17.54 0.52
N LYS A 147 -12.41 -18.84 0.86
CA LYS A 147 -12.91 -19.90 -0.03
C LYS A 147 -14.34 -19.65 -0.53
N PRO A 148 -15.31 -19.21 0.32
CA PRO A 148 -16.67 -18.91 -0.15
C PRO A 148 -16.70 -17.85 -1.27
N LEU A 149 -15.84 -16.83 -1.18
CA LEU A 149 -15.72 -15.82 -2.21
C LEU A 149 -15.21 -16.41 -3.54
N ARG A 150 -14.25 -17.33 -3.47
CA ARG A 150 -13.76 -18.09 -4.64
C ARG A 150 -14.87 -18.92 -5.26
N ASP A 151 -15.57 -19.71 -4.45
CA ASP A 151 -16.53 -20.69 -4.91
C ASP A 151 -17.75 -20.00 -5.55
N LYS A 152 -18.12 -18.82 -5.04
CA LYS A 152 -19.18 -17.96 -5.58
C LYS A 152 -18.79 -17.30 -6.91
N THR A 153 -17.59 -16.75 -7.00
CA THR A 153 -17.20 -15.84 -8.11
C THR A 153 -16.39 -16.54 -9.20
N GLY A 154 -15.77 -17.68 -8.89
CA GLY A 154 -14.79 -18.34 -9.74
C GLY A 154 -13.51 -17.53 -9.95
N ALA A 155 -13.25 -16.51 -9.12
CA ALA A 155 -12.04 -15.69 -9.20
C ALA A 155 -10.82 -16.43 -8.62
N ASP A 156 -9.62 -16.14 -9.15
CA ASP A 156 -8.35 -16.63 -8.60
C ASP A 156 -7.83 -15.72 -7.49
N TYR A 157 -8.10 -14.41 -7.64
CA TYR A 157 -7.70 -13.39 -6.69
C TYR A 157 -8.88 -12.50 -6.29
N ALA A 158 -8.79 -11.93 -5.10
CA ALA A 158 -9.63 -10.82 -4.69
C ALA A 158 -8.78 -9.58 -4.42
N VAL A 159 -9.27 -8.42 -4.84
CA VAL A 159 -8.72 -7.13 -4.43
C VAL A 159 -9.61 -6.54 -3.36
N PHE A 160 -9.02 -6.28 -2.20
CA PHE A 160 -9.67 -5.66 -1.06
C PHE A 160 -9.12 -4.27 -0.82
N PHE A 161 -9.97 -3.40 -0.29
CA PHE A 161 -9.61 -2.04 0.10
C PHE A 161 -10.15 -1.73 1.48
N TRP A 162 -9.33 -1.09 2.30
CA TRP A 162 -9.74 -0.54 3.59
C TRP A 162 -9.36 0.94 3.62
N VAL A 163 -10.28 1.81 4.01
CA VAL A 163 -10.12 3.27 3.92
C VAL A 163 -10.73 3.94 5.14
N ARG A 164 -9.95 4.78 5.81
CA ARG A 164 -10.43 5.72 6.82
C ARG A 164 -9.90 7.11 6.47
N ASP A 165 -10.80 8.07 6.35
CA ASP A 165 -10.45 9.43 5.98
C ASP A 165 -11.20 10.45 6.83
N SER A 166 -10.55 11.57 7.16
CA SER A 166 -11.06 12.49 8.16
C SER A 166 -10.77 13.94 7.81
N TYR A 167 -11.73 14.82 8.10
CA TYR A 167 -11.70 16.23 7.72
C TYR A 167 -12.08 17.13 8.88
N ALA A 168 -11.38 18.25 9.03
CA ALA A 168 -11.67 19.23 10.07
C ALA A 168 -13.04 19.87 9.85
N SER A 169 -13.86 19.82 10.89
CA SER A 169 -15.04 20.68 11.04
C SER A 169 -14.66 22.16 11.03
N SER A 170 -15.66 23.03 10.88
CA SER A 170 -15.47 24.48 10.95
C SER A 170 -14.85 24.90 12.29
N GLU A 171 -15.29 24.27 13.38
CA GLU A 171 -14.82 24.52 14.74
C GLU A 171 -13.38 24.02 14.93
N ARG A 172 -13.03 22.88 14.32
CA ARG A 172 -11.64 22.37 14.30
C ARG A 172 -10.71 23.30 13.54
N LYS A 173 -11.14 23.85 12.40
CA LYS A 173 -10.36 24.85 11.65
C LYS A 173 -10.15 26.12 12.47
N ALA A 174 -11.17 26.60 13.18
CA ALA A 174 -11.02 27.73 14.10
C ALA A 174 -10.03 27.41 15.24
N ALA A 175 -10.12 26.23 15.84
CA ALA A 175 -9.19 25.76 16.87
C ALA A 175 -7.75 25.66 16.35
N MET A 176 -7.55 25.18 15.10
CA MET A 176 -6.22 25.15 14.46
C MET A 176 -5.59 26.54 14.40
N VAL A 177 -6.36 27.55 13.98
CA VAL A 177 -5.87 28.95 13.91
C VAL A 177 -5.56 29.49 15.31
N ALA A 178 -6.48 29.29 16.27
CA ALA A 178 -6.29 29.78 17.64
C ALA A 178 -5.06 29.15 18.32
N LEU A 179 -4.88 27.83 18.20
CA LEU A 179 -3.73 27.13 18.76
C LEU A 179 -2.43 27.47 18.03
N ALA A 180 -2.47 27.71 16.72
CA ALA A 180 -1.30 28.16 15.98
C ALA A 180 -0.78 29.52 16.46
N LEU A 181 -1.68 30.46 16.83
CA LEU A 181 -1.29 31.72 17.47
C LEU A 181 -0.61 31.52 18.84
N LEU A 182 -0.85 30.38 19.49
CA LEU A 182 -0.21 29.95 20.73
C LEU A 182 1.02 29.06 20.49
N GLY A 183 1.45 28.87 19.24
CA GLY A 183 2.60 28.02 18.88
C GLY A 183 2.31 26.51 18.85
N VAL A 184 1.04 26.10 18.91
CA VAL A 184 0.62 24.69 18.91
C VAL A 184 -0.04 24.33 17.57
N GLY A 185 0.55 23.38 16.84
CA GLY A 185 -0.02 22.83 15.61
C GLY A 185 -0.88 21.59 15.90
N ILE A 186 -2.10 21.55 15.38
CA ILE A 186 -2.94 20.35 15.37
C ILE A 186 -3.32 19.98 13.92
N THR A 187 -3.52 18.69 13.66
CA THR A 187 -3.84 18.21 12.30
C THR A 187 -5.30 18.50 11.93
N GLY A 188 -5.51 18.80 10.65
CA GLY A 188 -6.83 19.06 10.06
C GLY A 188 -7.52 17.82 9.50
N GLY A 189 -6.84 16.67 9.46
CA GLY A 189 -7.34 15.47 8.82
C GLY A 189 -6.23 14.47 8.55
N THR A 190 -6.60 13.23 8.32
CA THR A 190 -5.71 12.19 7.81
C THR A 190 -6.51 11.20 6.98
N GLN A 191 -5.92 10.80 5.86
CA GLN A 191 -6.35 9.67 5.06
C GLN A 191 -5.37 8.52 5.27
N ILE A 192 -5.90 7.36 5.62
CA ILE A 192 -5.17 6.09 5.67
C ILE A 192 -5.97 5.08 4.86
N ALA A 193 -5.31 4.45 3.89
CA ALA A 193 -5.94 3.46 3.06
C ALA A 193 -4.97 2.32 2.70
N TYR A 194 -5.52 1.12 2.55
CA TYR A 194 -4.81 -0.10 2.20
C TYR A 194 -5.44 -0.73 0.96
N ALA A 195 -4.61 -1.34 0.12
CA ALA A 195 -5.03 -2.19 -0.96
C ALA A 195 -4.30 -3.54 -0.85
N SER A 196 -5.04 -4.64 -0.92
CA SER A 196 -4.50 -6.00 -0.85
C SER A 196 -4.95 -6.83 -2.04
N LEU A 197 -4.02 -7.55 -2.67
CA LEU A 197 -4.34 -8.64 -3.59
C LEU A 197 -4.20 -9.96 -2.81
N VAL A 198 -5.27 -10.74 -2.75
CA VAL A 198 -5.35 -11.98 -1.99
C VAL A 198 -5.57 -13.15 -2.94
N ASP A 199 -4.74 -14.20 -2.84
CA ASP A 199 -4.92 -15.46 -3.55
C ASP A 199 -6.06 -16.25 -2.90
N LEU A 200 -7.15 -16.45 -3.64
CA LEU A 200 -8.37 -17.06 -3.11
C LEU A 200 -8.26 -18.57 -2.91
N ARG A 201 -7.16 -19.20 -3.34
CA ARG A 201 -6.93 -20.64 -3.13
C ARG A 201 -6.48 -20.95 -1.71
N ASN A 202 -5.77 -20.02 -1.07
CA ASN A 202 -5.14 -20.23 0.25
C ASN A 202 -5.18 -19.01 1.18
N GLY A 203 -5.83 -17.92 0.77
CA GLY A 203 -5.97 -16.69 1.54
C GLY A 203 -4.71 -15.84 1.63
N ARG A 204 -3.62 -16.20 0.94
CA ARG A 204 -2.35 -15.48 1.04
C ARG A 204 -2.46 -14.08 0.47
N VAL A 205 -2.04 -13.08 1.24
CA VAL A 205 -1.85 -11.71 0.76
C VAL A 205 -0.60 -11.69 -0.11
N VAL A 206 -0.78 -11.62 -1.43
CA VAL A 206 0.32 -11.71 -2.40
C VAL A 206 0.88 -10.36 -2.79
N TRP A 207 0.10 -9.30 -2.60
CA TRP A 207 0.53 -7.91 -2.76
C TRP A 207 -0.21 -7.00 -1.78
N PHE A 208 0.48 -5.97 -1.30
CA PHE A 208 -0.07 -4.98 -0.38
C PHE A 208 0.49 -3.59 -0.65
N ASN A 209 -0.36 -2.57 -0.65
CA ASN A 209 0.04 -1.18 -0.74
C ASN A 209 -0.69 -0.30 0.27
N VAL A 210 -0.03 0.79 0.68
CA VAL A 210 -0.51 1.72 1.70
C VAL A 210 -0.49 3.13 1.14
N LEU A 211 -1.56 3.86 1.40
CA LEU A 211 -1.61 5.31 1.26
C LEU A 211 -1.81 5.94 2.64
N ARG A 212 -0.94 6.88 2.99
CA ARG A 212 -1.10 7.73 4.17
C ARG A 212 -0.75 9.16 3.81
N ARG A 213 -1.72 10.08 3.96
CA ARG A 213 -1.54 11.50 3.65
C ARG A 213 -2.46 12.38 4.48
N ALA A 214 -2.13 13.67 4.55
CA ALA A 214 -2.90 14.67 5.28
C ALA A 214 -3.84 15.50 4.38
N SER A 215 -3.87 15.20 3.07
CA SER A 215 -4.62 15.94 2.05
C SER A 215 -5.27 14.98 1.05
N GLY A 216 -6.14 15.53 0.21
CA GLY A 216 -7.07 14.77 -0.63
C GLY A 216 -8.48 14.84 -0.05
N ASP A 217 -9.49 14.62 -0.88
CA ASP A 217 -10.89 14.59 -0.45
C ASP A 217 -11.66 13.56 -1.24
N LEU A 218 -11.97 12.41 -0.63
CA LEU A 218 -12.69 11.32 -1.29
C LEU A 218 -14.13 11.68 -1.65
N ARG A 219 -14.68 12.74 -1.05
CA ARG A 219 -16.01 13.26 -1.40
C ARG A 219 -16.01 13.92 -2.77
N GLU A 220 -14.84 14.20 -3.33
CA GLU A 220 -14.65 14.82 -4.64
C GLU A 220 -14.11 13.80 -5.66
N ALA A 221 -14.59 13.89 -6.90
CA ALA A 221 -14.28 12.89 -7.93
C ALA A 221 -12.79 12.80 -8.28
N ALA A 222 -12.11 13.93 -8.50
CA ALA A 222 -10.72 13.95 -8.94
C ALA A 222 -9.73 13.45 -7.86
N PRO A 223 -9.81 13.90 -6.59
CA PRO A 223 -8.95 13.34 -5.54
C PRO A 223 -9.26 11.88 -5.23
N ALA A 224 -10.50 11.40 -5.45
CA ALA A 224 -10.83 9.99 -5.30
C ALA A 224 -10.18 9.12 -6.38
N LEU A 225 -10.16 9.57 -7.64
CA LEU A 225 -9.39 8.91 -8.69
C LEU A 225 -7.90 8.86 -8.34
N GLU A 226 -7.33 9.98 -7.89
CA GLU A 226 -5.93 10.04 -7.43
C GLU A 226 -5.66 9.05 -6.28
N THR A 227 -6.59 8.91 -5.33
CA THR A 227 -6.48 7.90 -4.25
C THR A 227 -6.44 6.49 -4.84
N VAL A 228 -7.32 6.15 -5.79
CA VAL A 228 -7.35 4.83 -6.43
C VAL A 228 -6.03 4.56 -7.17
N ASP A 229 -5.53 5.53 -7.92
CA ASP A 229 -4.26 5.43 -8.65
C ASP A 229 -3.08 5.21 -7.69
N ALA A 230 -3.05 5.96 -6.59
CA ALA A 230 -2.03 5.81 -5.57
C ALA A 230 -2.10 4.45 -4.87
N LEU A 231 -3.32 3.95 -4.57
CA LEU A 231 -3.53 2.65 -3.96
C LEU A 231 -3.14 1.51 -4.88
N LEU A 232 -3.41 1.61 -6.18
CA LEU A 232 -3.05 0.59 -7.17
C LEU A 232 -1.64 0.78 -7.75
N LYS A 233 -0.84 1.70 -7.21
CA LYS A 233 0.55 1.88 -7.64
C LYS A 233 1.36 0.60 -7.40
N GLY A 234 1.98 0.11 -8.46
CA GLY A 234 2.76 -1.14 -8.42
C GLY A 234 1.89 -2.37 -8.25
N PHE A 235 0.60 -2.29 -8.58
CA PHE A 235 -0.29 -3.45 -8.66
C PHE A 235 0.33 -4.49 -9.59
N PRO A 236 0.28 -5.81 -9.25
CA PRO A 236 0.97 -6.82 -10.02
C PRO A 236 0.54 -6.82 -11.49
N ALA A 237 1.47 -6.98 -12.42
CA ALA A 237 1.14 -7.06 -13.83
C ALA A 237 0.59 -8.45 -14.20
N LEU A 238 -0.07 -8.54 -15.35
CA LEU A 238 -0.28 -9.83 -16.01
C LEU A 238 1.06 -10.28 -16.62
N GLN A 239 1.37 -11.58 -16.49
CA GLN A 239 2.59 -12.20 -17.01
C GLN A 239 2.63 -12.22 -18.55
#